data_AF-A0A9D6YCR4-F1
#
_entry.id   AF-A0A9D6YCR4-F1
#
_cell.length_a   1.000
_cell.length_b   1.000
_cell.length_c   1.000
_cell.angle_alpha   90.00
_cell.angle_beta   90.00
_cell.angle_gamma   90.00
#
_symmetry.space_group_name_H-M   'P 1'
#
loop_
_entity.id
_entity.type
_entity.pdbx_description
1 polymer ?
#
loop_
_entity_poly.entity_id
_entity_poly.type
_entity_poly.pdbx_seq_one_letter_code
_entity_poly.pdbx_strand_id
1 'polypeptide(L)'
;MKIRVLLLTLICALAIVPGVQAQAGQSKSEDEPETELDKRMEKMSGAFRRLRRQVEDPTKNADSLERIKIILENTQAALKFEPAKKADLPAAEQAKFVAAYQAEMKDFISLVGKVEAALKANNNEEAKKLVGAMGDQQKKAHKEFQKKKKDKK
;
A
#
# COMPACT_ATOMS: atom_id res chain seq x y z
N MET A 1 58.37 9.50 -48.25
CA MET A 1 58.88 10.85 -47.90
C MET A 1 58.31 11.28 -46.55
N LYS A 2 58.98 12.20 -45.83
CA LYS A 2 58.42 13.16 -44.82
C LYS A 2 57.22 12.62 -44.01
N ILE A 3 57.37 11.93 -42.87
CA ILE A 3 58.00 12.28 -41.57
C ILE A 3 57.50 13.59 -40.93
N ARG A 4 57.10 13.46 -39.65
CA ARG A 4 56.98 14.45 -38.53
C ARG A 4 55.58 15.03 -38.22
N VAL A 5 55.15 15.30 -36.96
CA VAL A 5 55.41 14.82 -35.55
C VAL A 5 55.06 15.98 -34.58
N LEU A 6 54.26 15.73 -33.52
CA LEU A 6 53.96 16.65 -32.38
C LEU A 6 53.18 17.95 -32.75
N LEU A 7 52.57 18.75 -31.86
CA LEU A 7 52.16 18.70 -30.43
C LEU A 7 51.15 19.84 -30.14
N LEU A 8 50.37 19.74 -29.03
CA LEU A 8 49.69 20.85 -28.31
C LEU A 8 48.61 21.64 -29.13
N THR A 9 47.47 22.15 -28.63
CA THR A 9 46.84 22.18 -27.28
C THR A 9 45.30 22.04 -27.50
N LEU A 10 44.30 22.50 -26.72
CA LEU A 10 44.18 23.37 -25.54
C LEU A 10 43.01 22.93 -24.62
N ILE A 11 42.88 23.61 -23.48
CA ILE A 11 41.88 23.53 -22.42
C ILE A 11 40.45 23.90 -22.90
N CYS A 12 39.44 23.11 -22.51
CA CYS A 12 38.27 23.63 -21.79
C CYS A 12 37.52 22.52 -21.04
N ALA A 13 37.27 22.72 -19.74
CA ALA A 13 36.58 21.73 -18.90
C ALA A 13 35.06 21.98 -18.87
N LEU A 14 34.27 20.92 -19.02
CA LEU A 14 32.83 20.95 -18.74
C LEU A 14 32.56 20.13 -17.48
N ALA A 15 32.17 20.79 -16.39
CA ALA A 15 31.95 20.13 -15.11
C ALA A 15 30.64 19.31 -15.13
N ILE A 16 30.76 17.98 -15.10
CA ILE A 16 29.62 17.09 -14.85
C ILE A 16 29.32 17.15 -13.35
N VAL A 17 28.26 17.87 -12.97
CA VAL A 17 27.80 17.99 -11.58
C VAL A 17 26.97 16.76 -11.21
N PRO A 18 27.38 15.93 -10.23
CA PRO A 18 26.54 14.87 -9.69
C PRO A 18 25.55 15.47 -8.68
N GLY A 19 24.38 15.90 -9.14
CA GLY A 19 23.38 16.55 -8.29
C GLY A 19 21.93 16.32 -8.74
N VAL A 20 21.04 16.19 -7.75
CA VAL A 20 19.58 16.17 -7.91
C VAL A 20 19.01 15.00 -8.74
N GLN A 21 19.22 13.76 -8.27
CA GLN A 21 18.09 12.83 -8.24
C GLN A 21 17.22 13.18 -7.02
N ALA A 22 16.24 14.06 -7.23
CA ALA A 22 15.24 14.37 -6.21
C ALA A 22 14.31 13.15 -6.01
N GLN A 23 14.58 12.34 -4.98
CA GLN A 23 13.71 11.22 -4.60
C GLN A 23 12.44 11.73 -3.90
N ALA A 24 11.56 12.37 -4.67
CA ALA A 24 10.23 12.77 -4.23
C ALA A 24 9.41 11.52 -3.90
N GLY A 25 9.20 11.24 -2.61
CA GLY A 25 8.46 10.04 -2.19
C GLY A 25 8.53 9.61 -0.72
N GLN A 26 9.22 10.33 0.16
CA GLN A 26 9.16 10.06 1.61
C GLN A 26 8.81 11.32 2.41
N SER A 27 7.57 11.80 2.25
CA SER A 27 6.93 12.73 3.18
C SER A 27 6.56 12.00 4.48
N LYS A 28 7.55 11.48 5.21
CA LYS A 28 7.31 10.73 6.44
C LYS A 28 6.95 11.73 7.55
N SER A 29 5.66 11.78 7.88
CA SER A 29 5.15 12.79 8.81
C SER A 29 5.55 12.46 10.24
N GLU A 30 6.43 13.28 10.82
CA GLU A 30 6.63 13.34 12.26
C GLU A 30 5.35 13.92 12.90
N ASP A 31 4.42 13.03 13.26
CA ASP A 31 3.31 13.24 14.21
C ASP A 31 2.57 11.92 14.49
N GLU A 32 2.47 11.60 15.79
CA GLU A 32 2.14 10.29 16.39
C GLU A 32 3.07 9.12 15.95
N PRO A 33 3.59 8.28 16.87
CA PRO A 33 4.44 7.15 16.50
C PRO A 33 3.64 6.11 15.72
N GLU A 34 4.15 5.71 14.55
CA GLU A 34 3.51 4.69 13.70
C GLU A 34 3.25 3.39 14.48
N THR A 35 1.98 3.05 14.66
CA THR A 35 1.63 1.79 15.33
C THR A 35 1.98 0.60 14.43
N GLU A 36 2.17 -0.57 15.02
CA GLU A 36 2.32 -1.82 14.25
C GLU A 36 1.06 -2.18 13.44
N LEU A 37 -0.08 -1.56 13.75
CA LEU A 37 -1.29 -1.63 12.93
C LEU A 37 -1.19 -0.73 11.69
N ASP A 38 -0.76 0.53 11.85
CA ASP A 38 -0.59 1.47 10.72
C ASP A 38 0.38 0.91 9.67
N LYS A 39 1.54 0.37 10.11
CA LYS A 39 2.55 -0.24 9.22
C LYS A 39 2.01 -1.45 8.44
N ARG A 40 1.04 -2.19 9.00
CA ARG A 40 0.35 -3.30 8.31
C ARG A 40 -0.68 -2.77 7.31
N MET A 41 -1.44 -1.74 7.70
CA MET A 41 -2.41 -1.08 6.82
C MET A 41 -1.72 -0.38 5.64
N GLU A 42 -0.52 0.17 5.82
CA GLU A 42 0.30 0.72 4.73
C GLU A 42 0.75 -0.38 3.76
N LYS A 43 1.36 -1.46 4.25
CA LYS A 43 1.76 -2.63 3.43
C LYS A 43 0.58 -3.21 2.65
N MET A 44 -0.56 -3.38 3.31
CA MET A 44 -1.82 -3.82 2.71
C MET A 44 -2.28 -2.85 1.61
N SER A 45 -2.25 -1.54 1.87
CA SER A 45 -2.64 -0.50 0.90
C SER A 45 -1.70 -0.42 -0.31
N GLY A 46 -0.40 -0.63 -0.12
CA GLY A 46 0.57 -0.72 -1.21
C GLY A 46 0.31 -1.93 -2.12
N ALA A 47 0.12 -3.11 -1.51
CA ALA A 47 -0.22 -4.33 -2.24
C ALA A 47 -1.58 -4.21 -2.97
N PHE A 48 -2.60 -3.64 -2.31
CA PHE A 48 -3.92 -3.39 -2.89
C PHE A 48 -3.88 -2.37 -4.05
N ARG A 49 -3.11 -1.28 -3.92
CA ARG A 49 -2.92 -0.29 -4.99
C ARG A 49 -2.21 -0.88 -6.21
N ARG A 50 -1.30 -1.84 -6.01
CA ARG A 50 -0.69 -2.62 -7.10
C ARG A 50 -1.71 -3.58 -7.73
N LEU A 51 -2.38 -4.42 -6.93
CA LEU A 51 -3.43 -5.34 -7.37
C LEU A 51 -4.48 -4.63 -8.24
N ARG A 52 -5.03 -3.49 -7.78
CA ARG A 52 -6.04 -2.71 -8.52
C ARG A 52 -5.58 -2.23 -9.90
N ARG A 53 -4.27 -2.08 -10.15
CA ARG A 53 -3.72 -1.67 -11.46
C ARG A 53 -3.54 -2.82 -12.45
N GLN A 54 -3.60 -4.06 -11.99
CA GLN A 54 -3.19 -5.25 -12.77
C GLN A 54 -4.19 -6.41 -12.68
N VAL A 55 -5.23 -6.32 -11.85
CA VAL A 55 -6.29 -7.33 -11.70
C VAL A 55 -7.06 -7.60 -13.01
N GLU A 56 -6.99 -6.68 -13.97
CA GLU A 56 -7.62 -6.81 -15.28
C GLU A 56 -6.75 -7.51 -16.34
N ASP A 57 -5.45 -7.71 -16.07
CA ASP A 57 -4.48 -8.32 -16.99
C ASP A 57 -4.19 -9.78 -16.56
N PRO A 58 -4.69 -10.82 -17.27
CA PRO A 58 -4.46 -12.21 -16.92
C PRO A 58 -2.97 -12.59 -16.89
N THR A 59 -2.11 -11.91 -17.66
CA THR A 59 -0.65 -12.16 -17.65
C THR A 59 0.00 -11.74 -16.32
N LYS A 60 -0.72 -11.01 -15.45
CA LYS A 60 -0.28 -10.62 -14.11
C LYS A 60 -0.94 -11.45 -13.01
N ASN A 61 -1.74 -12.48 -13.32
CA ASN A 61 -2.46 -13.26 -12.30
C ASN A 61 -1.52 -13.86 -11.25
N ALA A 62 -0.31 -14.31 -11.63
CA ALA A 62 0.71 -14.72 -10.67
C ALA A 62 1.13 -13.59 -9.70
N ASP A 63 1.49 -12.40 -10.21
CA ASP A 63 1.85 -11.26 -9.36
C ASP A 63 0.68 -10.79 -8.49
N SER A 64 -0.54 -10.81 -9.03
CA SER A 64 -1.77 -10.47 -8.33
C SER A 64 -2.06 -11.41 -7.17
N LEU A 65 -1.80 -12.71 -7.33
CA LEU A 65 -1.88 -13.69 -6.24
C LEU A 65 -0.83 -13.42 -5.15
N GLU A 66 0.40 -13.00 -5.52
CA GLU A 66 1.38 -12.53 -4.51
C GLU A 66 0.96 -11.22 -3.83
N ARG A 67 0.18 -10.33 -4.47
CA ARG A 67 -0.43 -9.19 -3.77
C ARG A 67 -1.55 -9.64 -2.82
N ILE A 68 -2.36 -10.62 -3.23
CA ILE A 68 -3.43 -11.19 -2.40
C ILE A 68 -2.87 -11.83 -1.13
N LYS A 69 -1.77 -12.59 -1.19
CA LYS A 69 -1.09 -13.13 0.00
C LYS A 69 -0.67 -12.02 0.96
N ILE A 70 0.04 -11.00 0.47
CA ILE A 70 0.51 -9.87 1.30
C ILE A 70 -0.67 -9.13 1.95
N ILE A 71 -1.78 -8.96 1.23
CA ILE A 71 -3.01 -8.38 1.79
C ILE A 71 -3.53 -9.28 2.92
N LEU A 72 -3.78 -10.56 2.63
CA LEU A 72 -4.33 -11.54 3.57
C LEU A 72 -3.49 -11.66 4.85
N GLU A 73 -2.18 -11.81 4.74
CA GLU A 73 -1.24 -11.88 5.87
C GLU A 73 -1.32 -10.62 6.76
N ASN A 74 -1.37 -9.43 6.16
CA ASN A 74 -1.43 -8.18 6.91
C ASN A 74 -2.82 -7.95 7.53
N THR A 75 -3.91 -8.35 6.87
CA THR A 75 -5.27 -8.32 7.44
C THR A 75 -5.39 -9.31 8.61
N GLN A 76 -4.92 -10.55 8.46
CA GLN A 76 -4.94 -11.57 9.52
C GLN A 76 -4.08 -11.17 10.72
N ALA A 77 -2.92 -10.53 10.49
CA ALA A 77 -2.10 -10.00 11.57
C ALA A 77 -2.75 -8.77 12.24
N ALA A 78 -3.40 -7.90 11.47
CA ALA A 78 -4.08 -6.70 11.97
C ALA A 78 -5.30 -7.01 12.88
N LEU A 79 -5.92 -8.19 12.75
CA LEU A 79 -6.95 -8.68 13.70
C LEU A 79 -6.44 -8.82 15.14
N LYS A 80 -5.12 -8.91 15.37
CA LYS A 80 -4.50 -9.02 16.70
C LYS A 80 -4.29 -7.67 17.39
N PHE A 81 -4.62 -6.56 16.73
CA PHE A 81 -4.46 -5.20 17.24
C PHE A 81 -5.84 -4.53 17.40
N GLU A 82 -5.90 -3.53 18.26
CA GLU A 82 -7.08 -2.67 18.41
C GLU A 82 -6.82 -1.33 17.69
N PRO A 83 -7.81 -0.72 17.02
CA PRO A 83 -7.61 0.58 16.39
C PRO A 83 -7.37 1.66 17.46
N ALA A 84 -6.38 2.54 17.28
CA ALA A 84 -6.00 3.56 18.27
C ALA A 84 -7.18 4.45 18.73
N LYS A 85 -8.15 4.69 17.83
CA LYS A 85 -9.41 5.39 18.09
C LYS A 85 -10.26 4.78 19.24
N LYS A 86 -10.03 3.52 19.61
CA LYS A 86 -10.63 2.89 20.81
C LYS A 86 -10.42 3.75 22.07
N ALA A 87 -9.21 4.32 22.23
CA ALA A 87 -8.89 5.14 23.39
C ALA A 87 -9.67 6.47 23.44
N ASP A 88 -10.16 6.95 22.29
CA ASP A 88 -10.96 8.17 22.17
C ASP A 88 -12.45 7.93 22.48
N LEU A 89 -12.87 6.69 22.80
CA LEU A 89 -14.27 6.28 23.03
C LEU A 89 -14.59 5.98 24.51
N PRO A 90 -15.84 6.20 24.96
CA PRO A 90 -16.29 5.80 26.30
C PRO A 90 -16.09 4.30 26.55
N ALA A 91 -15.67 3.92 27.76
CA ALA A 91 -15.30 2.54 28.09
C ALA A 91 -16.40 1.50 27.76
N ALA A 92 -17.68 1.88 27.91
CA ALA A 92 -18.83 1.03 27.57
C ALA A 92 -18.97 0.74 26.06
N GLU A 93 -18.45 1.61 25.18
CA GLU A 93 -18.50 1.45 23.73
C GLU A 93 -17.28 0.73 23.16
N GLN A 94 -16.13 0.78 23.86
CA GLN A 94 -14.86 0.25 23.37
C GLN A 94 -14.91 -1.23 22.96
N ALA A 95 -15.59 -2.08 23.74
CA ALA A 95 -15.74 -3.50 23.41
C ALA A 95 -16.56 -3.71 22.13
N LYS A 96 -17.64 -2.95 21.95
CA LYS A 96 -18.49 -2.99 20.74
C LYS A 96 -17.73 -2.48 19.51
N PHE A 97 -16.92 -1.44 19.68
CA PHE A 97 -16.06 -0.88 18.64
C PHE A 97 -15.00 -1.88 18.15
N VAL A 98 -14.31 -2.56 19.08
CA VAL A 98 -13.32 -3.60 18.73
C VAL A 98 -13.98 -4.81 18.07
N ALA A 99 -15.16 -5.23 18.55
CA ALA A 99 -15.92 -6.31 17.92
C ALA A 99 -16.35 -5.96 16.48
N ALA A 100 -16.82 -4.73 16.25
CA ALA A 100 -17.18 -4.24 14.92
C ALA A 100 -15.98 -4.16 13.97
N TYR A 101 -14.83 -3.68 14.45
CA TYR A 101 -13.56 -3.69 13.70
C TYR A 101 -13.17 -5.12 13.31
N GLN A 102 -13.20 -6.07 14.25
CA GLN A 102 -12.87 -7.47 13.98
C GLN A 102 -13.87 -8.18 13.06
N ALA A 103 -15.13 -7.72 12.97
CA ALA A 103 -16.11 -8.21 12.01
C ALA A 103 -15.78 -7.74 10.59
N GLU A 104 -15.66 -6.42 10.39
CA GLU A 104 -15.29 -5.82 9.10
C GLU A 104 -13.97 -6.39 8.54
N MET A 105 -12.98 -6.62 9.40
CA MET A 105 -11.72 -7.26 9.02
C MET A 105 -11.87 -8.73 8.57
N LYS A 106 -12.84 -9.49 9.11
CA LYS A 106 -13.17 -10.85 8.64
C LYS A 106 -13.94 -10.81 7.31
N ASP A 107 -14.84 -9.86 7.15
CA ASP A 107 -15.57 -9.65 5.89
C ASP A 107 -14.61 -9.24 4.77
N PHE A 108 -13.60 -8.43 5.07
CA PHE A 108 -12.52 -8.10 4.13
C PHE A 108 -11.67 -9.32 3.76
N ILE A 109 -11.34 -10.21 4.71
CA ILE A 109 -10.71 -11.52 4.42
C ILE A 109 -11.59 -12.36 3.47
N SER A 110 -12.92 -12.35 3.65
CA SER A 110 -13.86 -13.03 2.76
C SER A 110 -13.84 -12.45 1.33
N LEU A 111 -13.75 -11.13 1.17
CA LEU A 111 -13.56 -10.51 -0.16
C LEU A 111 -12.21 -10.86 -0.78
N VAL A 112 -11.12 -10.84 0.00
CA VAL A 112 -9.77 -11.23 -0.46
C VAL A 112 -9.76 -12.66 -1.00
N GLY A 113 -10.38 -13.61 -0.29
CA GLY A 113 -10.51 -15.01 -0.74
C GLY A 113 -11.35 -15.17 -2.01
N LYS A 114 -12.38 -14.34 -2.20
CA LYS A 114 -13.17 -14.31 -3.45
C LYS A 114 -12.33 -13.79 -4.64
N VAL A 115 -11.51 -12.75 -4.44
CA VAL A 115 -10.57 -12.29 -5.48
C VAL A 115 -9.54 -13.37 -5.80
N GLU A 116 -9.02 -14.08 -4.79
CA GLU A 116 -8.09 -15.19 -5.00
C GLU A 116 -8.71 -16.30 -5.87
N ALA A 117 -9.96 -16.69 -5.58
CA ALA A 117 -10.70 -17.68 -6.35
C ALA A 117 -10.96 -17.20 -7.79
N ALA A 118 -11.38 -15.95 -7.99
CA ALA A 118 -11.61 -15.37 -9.31
C ALA A 118 -10.32 -15.32 -10.15
N LEU A 119 -9.19 -14.92 -9.56
CA LEU A 119 -7.88 -14.92 -10.22
C LEU A 119 -7.40 -16.35 -10.57
N LYS A 120 -7.59 -17.32 -9.67
CA LYS A 120 -7.28 -18.74 -9.94
C LYS A 120 -8.13 -19.33 -11.07
N ALA A 121 -9.37 -18.87 -11.22
CA ALA A 121 -10.25 -19.21 -12.34
C ALA A 121 -9.97 -18.39 -13.62
N ASN A 122 -9.00 -17.47 -13.62
CA ASN A 122 -8.76 -16.47 -14.67
C ASN A 122 -9.99 -15.61 -15.01
N ASN A 123 -10.93 -15.47 -14.08
CA ASN A 123 -12.06 -14.55 -14.20
C ASN A 123 -11.65 -13.16 -13.71
N ASN A 124 -10.81 -12.50 -14.51
CA ASN A 124 -10.27 -11.17 -14.26
C ASN A 124 -11.37 -10.08 -14.21
N GLU A 125 -12.50 -10.26 -14.89
CA GLU A 125 -13.64 -9.34 -14.81
C GLU A 125 -14.32 -9.38 -13.44
N GLU A 126 -14.55 -10.56 -12.87
CA GLU A 126 -15.10 -10.69 -11.53
C GLU A 126 -14.09 -10.26 -10.46
N ALA A 127 -12.80 -10.60 -10.65
CA ALA A 127 -11.73 -10.12 -9.79
C ALA A 127 -11.66 -8.58 -9.74
N LYS A 128 -11.88 -7.88 -10.87
CA LYS A 128 -12.00 -6.42 -10.94
C LYS A 128 -13.16 -5.89 -10.09
N LYS A 129 -14.35 -6.48 -10.18
CA LYS A 129 -15.54 -6.07 -9.39
C LYS A 129 -15.31 -6.24 -7.90
N LEU A 130 -14.77 -7.39 -7.50
CA LEU A 130 -14.44 -7.72 -6.11
C LEU A 130 -13.33 -6.81 -5.54
N VAL A 131 -12.30 -6.48 -6.32
CA VAL A 131 -11.28 -5.47 -5.97
C VAL A 131 -11.86 -4.05 -5.90
N GLY A 132 -12.94 -3.77 -6.63
CA GLY A 132 -13.79 -2.59 -6.41
C GLY A 132 -14.38 -2.59 -4.99
N ALA A 133 -15.14 -3.63 -4.65
CA ALA A 133 -15.80 -3.78 -3.35
C ALA A 133 -14.82 -3.73 -2.16
N MET A 134 -13.65 -4.39 -2.26
CA MET A 134 -12.57 -4.27 -1.27
C MET A 134 -12.15 -2.80 -1.04
N GLY A 135 -12.02 -2.03 -2.12
CA GLY A 135 -11.60 -0.63 -2.04
C GLY A 135 -12.64 0.28 -1.41
N ASP A 136 -13.93 -0.04 -1.56
CA ASP A 136 -15.02 0.72 -0.95
C ASP A 136 -15.25 0.32 0.52
N GLN A 137 -15.11 -0.97 0.85
CA GLN A 137 -15.07 -1.42 2.25
C GLN A 137 -13.89 -0.79 2.99
N GLN A 138 -12.69 -0.75 2.38
CA GLN A 138 -11.52 -0.09 2.99
C GLN A 138 -11.82 1.39 3.31
N LYS A 139 -12.41 2.15 2.37
CA LYS A 139 -12.79 3.56 2.61
C LYS A 139 -13.80 3.73 3.74
N LYS A 140 -14.77 2.80 3.87
CA LYS A 140 -15.74 2.79 4.97
C LYS A 140 -15.04 2.53 6.30
N ALA A 141 -14.35 1.40 6.41
CA ALA A 141 -13.65 0.98 7.62
C ALA A 141 -12.60 2.00 8.09
N HIS A 142 -11.86 2.65 7.18
CA HIS A 142 -10.93 3.71 7.57
C HIS A 142 -11.65 4.92 8.20
N LYS A 143 -12.82 5.35 7.70
CA LYS A 143 -13.61 6.44 8.33
C LYS A 143 -14.14 6.05 9.71
N GLU A 144 -14.52 4.79 9.88
CA GLU A 144 -15.12 4.27 11.11
C GLU A 144 -14.09 3.96 12.19
N PHE A 145 -12.97 3.32 11.85
CA PHE A 145 -12.01 2.78 12.82
C PHE A 145 -10.67 3.53 12.89
N GLN A 146 -10.24 4.22 11.82
CA GLN A 146 -8.97 4.98 11.87
C GLN A 146 -9.15 6.28 12.67
N LYS A 147 -8.18 6.59 13.52
CA LYS A 147 -8.08 7.93 14.14
C LYS A 147 -7.75 8.93 13.03
N LYS A 148 -8.49 10.04 12.94
CA LYS A 148 -8.14 11.11 12.00
C LYS A 148 -6.82 11.75 12.45
N LYS A 149 -5.76 11.59 11.67
CA LYS A 149 -4.58 12.47 11.80
C LYS A 149 -5.06 13.92 11.58
N LYS A 150 -4.56 14.86 12.38
CA LYS A 150 -4.87 16.28 12.17
C LYS A 150 -4.25 16.71 10.85
N ASP A 151 -5.05 17.33 9.98
CA ASP A 151 -4.53 17.92 8.75
C ASP A 151 -3.52 19.03 9.12
N LYS A 152 -2.27 18.90 8.66
CA LYS A 152 -1.29 19.99 8.76
C LYS A 152 -1.68 21.07 7.75
N LYS A 153 -2.13 22.21 8.28
CA LYS A 153 -2.51 23.42 7.54
C LYS A 153 -1.28 24.29 7.26
#